data_AF-A0A3D0CWI2-F1
#
_entry.id   AF-A0A3D0CWI2-F1
#
_cell.length_a   1.000
_cell.length_b   1.000
_cell.length_c   1.000
_cell.angle_alpha   90.00
_cell.angle_beta   90.00
_cell.angle_gamma   90.00
#
_symmetry.space_group_name_H-M   'P 1'
#
loop_
_entity.id
_entity.type
_entity.pdbx_description
1 polymer ?
#
loop_
_entity_poly.entity_id
_entity_poly.type
_entity_poly.pdbx_seq_one_letter_code
_entity_poly.pdbx_strand_id
1 'polypeptide(L)'
;MHLLFLTPQLPFPPTQGASLRNWGWLRELSARHEVHLFTLVAPGQETALAAVEGLLASVNAVPMPNRRLARRVAQLVTTATPDLALRLWSDRAGAALEAQLAATPFDVVQVEGLELLPYAAPFLGRPGPAWVYDAHNAEAALQASA
;
A
#
# COMPACT_ATOMS: atom_id res chain seq x y z
N MET A 1 -4.51 19.60 -3.69
CA MET A 1 -5.14 18.27 -3.74
C MET A 1 -4.56 17.44 -2.63
N HIS A 2 -5.38 16.59 -2.03
CA HIS A 2 -4.96 15.59 -1.05
C HIS A 2 -4.81 14.25 -1.76
N LEU A 3 -3.58 13.75 -1.79
CA LEU A 3 -3.22 12.50 -2.47
C LEU A 3 -2.83 11.47 -1.42
N LEU A 4 -3.38 10.27 -1.49
CA LEU A 4 -2.99 9.16 -0.61
C LEU A 4 -2.29 8.07 -1.43
N PHE A 5 -1.05 7.75 -1.06
CA PHE A 5 -0.30 6.62 -1.63
C PHE A 5 -0.38 5.42 -0.69
N LEU A 6 -0.73 4.26 -1.22
CA LEU A 6 -0.69 2.97 -0.53
C LEU A 6 0.52 2.21 -1.06
N THR A 7 1.51 1.96 -0.21
CA THR A 7 2.70 1.20 -0.56
C THR A 7 2.81 -0.12 0.21
N PRO A 8 3.22 -1.23 -0.44
CA PRO A 8 3.26 -2.55 0.18
C PRO A 8 4.47 -2.69 1.12
N GLN A 9 5.42 -1.75 1.01
CA GLN A 9 6.59 -1.58 1.86
C GLN A 9 6.99 -0.11 1.89
N LEU A 10 7.72 0.31 2.92
CA LEU A 10 8.25 1.67 3.02
C LEU A 10 9.14 1.97 1.80
N PRO A 11 8.85 3.03 1.01
CA PRO A 11 9.59 3.32 -0.22
C PRO A 11 10.96 3.98 0.04
N PHE A 12 11.40 4.07 1.30
CA PHE A 12 12.68 4.64 1.70
C PHE A 12 13.45 3.69 2.65
N PRO A 13 14.78 3.54 2.51
CA PRO A 13 15.62 4.07 1.45
C PRO A 13 15.29 3.42 0.08
N PRO A 14 15.35 4.16 -1.03
CA PRO A 14 14.96 3.66 -2.35
C PRO A 14 16.07 2.79 -2.95
N THR A 15 16.09 1.51 -2.59
CA THR A 15 17.13 0.54 -3.00
C THR A 15 16.68 -0.42 -4.11
N GLN A 16 15.40 -0.39 -4.50
CA GLN A 16 14.79 -1.30 -5.48
C GLN A 16 13.97 -0.52 -6.51
N GLY A 17 13.67 -1.11 -7.66
CA GLY A 17 12.95 -0.43 -8.74
C GLY A 17 11.61 0.18 -8.30
N ALA A 18 10.78 -0.59 -7.59
CA ALA A 18 9.50 -0.11 -7.06
C ALA A 18 9.67 1.00 -6.02
N SER A 19 10.63 0.88 -5.10
CA SER A 19 10.86 1.92 -4.07
C SER A 19 11.47 3.19 -4.64
N LEU A 20 12.36 3.10 -5.63
CA LEU A 20 12.89 4.24 -6.40
C LEU A 20 11.77 5.03 -7.06
N ARG A 21 10.86 4.34 -7.75
CA ARG A 21 9.74 4.96 -8.44
C ARG A 21 8.77 5.61 -7.46
N ASN A 22 8.31 4.88 -6.45
CA ASN A 22 7.36 5.37 -5.45
C ASN A 22 7.93 6.57 -4.70
N TRP A 23 9.20 6.51 -4.29
CA TRP A 23 9.86 7.64 -3.64
C TRP A 23 9.98 8.85 -4.56
N GLY A 24 10.30 8.64 -5.85
CA GLY A 24 10.32 9.69 -6.86
C GLY A 24 8.98 10.43 -6.95
N TRP A 25 7.87 9.68 -7.05
CA TRP A 25 6.53 10.27 -7.08
C TRP A 25 6.20 11.04 -5.81
N LEU A 26 6.41 10.43 -4.64
CA LEU A 26 6.14 11.06 -3.34
C LEU A 26 6.87 12.41 -3.21
N ARG A 27 8.16 12.44 -3.58
CA ARG A 27 9.00 13.65 -3.49
C ARG A 27 8.61 14.75 -4.48
N GLU A 28 8.29 14.39 -5.72
CA GLU A 28 7.93 15.39 -6.73
C GLU A 28 6.52 15.93 -6.52
N LEU A 29 5.57 15.09 -6.07
CA LEU A 29 4.19 15.50 -5.85
C LEU A 29 4.02 16.28 -4.55
N SER A 30 4.79 15.99 -3.50
CA SER A 30 4.72 16.73 -2.23
C SER A 30 5.12 18.20 -2.37
N ALA A 31 5.85 18.56 -3.42
CA ALA A 31 6.17 19.95 -3.72
C ALA A 31 4.95 20.79 -4.18
N ARG A 32 3.84 20.16 -4.56
CA ARG A 32 2.67 20.82 -5.16
C ARG A 32 1.33 20.40 -4.56
N HIS A 33 1.32 19.30 -3.82
CA HIS A 33 0.11 18.67 -3.28
C HIS A 33 0.36 18.21 -1.85
N GLU A 34 -0.70 18.07 -1.07
CA GLU A 34 -0.60 17.42 0.23
C GLU A 34 -0.60 15.91 0.00
N VAL A 35 0.58 15.31 0.16
CA VAL A 35 0.79 13.89 -0.08
C VAL A 35 0.80 13.17 1.25
N HIS A 36 -0.06 12.16 1.36
CA HIS A 36 -0.21 11.28 2.50
C HIS A 36 0.26 9.89 2.11
N LEU A 37 0.85 9.17 3.04
CA LEU A 37 1.34 7.81 2.84
C LEU A 37 0.66 6.86 3.81
N PHE A 38 0.17 5.75 3.27
CA PHE A 38 -0.13 4.54 4.01
C PHE A 38 0.88 3.48 3.57
N THR A 39 1.65 2.93 4.51
CA THR A 39 2.69 1.96 4.18
C THR A 39 2.77 0.85 5.20
N LEU A 40 3.09 -0.35 4.70
CA LEU A 40 3.49 -1.46 5.57
C LEU A 40 5.01 -1.37 5.83
N VAL A 41 5.42 -1.61 7.07
CA VAL A 41 6.83 -1.49 7.49
C VAL A 41 7.34 -2.85 7.92
N ALA A 42 8.37 -3.35 7.23
CA ALA A 42 9.04 -4.58 7.64
C ALA A 42 9.95 -4.32 8.86
N PRO A 43 10.22 -5.34 9.69
CA PRO A 43 11.13 -5.20 10.83
C PRO A 43 12.50 -4.64 10.40
N GLY A 44 12.97 -3.61 11.09
CA GLY A 44 14.24 -2.93 10.82
C GLY A 44 14.14 -1.72 9.88
N GLN A 45 12.96 -1.43 9.31
CA GLN A 45 12.72 -0.23 8.49
C GLN A 45 12.17 0.96 9.30
N GLU A 46 11.88 0.80 10.59
CA GLU A 46 11.27 1.83 11.43
C GLU A 46 12.17 3.07 11.56
N THR A 47 13.49 2.89 11.53
CA THR A 47 14.47 3.98 11.61
C THR A 47 14.45 4.89 10.37
N ALA A 48 13.91 4.42 9.25
CA ALA A 48 13.80 5.16 8.00
C ALA A 48 12.53 6.02 7.92
N LEU A 49 11.59 5.89 8.87
CA LEU A 49 10.33 6.66 8.87
C LEU A 49 10.56 8.16 8.99
N ALA A 50 11.50 8.59 9.83
CA ALA A 50 11.79 10.00 10.05
C ALA A 50 12.17 10.74 8.76
N ALA A 51 12.82 10.05 7.80
CA ALA A 51 13.19 10.63 6.52
C ALA A 51 11.98 10.90 5.60
N VAL A 52 10.88 10.18 5.82
CA VAL A 52 9.64 10.29 5.04
C VAL A 52 8.66 11.24 5.71
N GLU A 53 8.55 11.20 7.04
CA GLU A 53 7.65 12.05 7.83
C GLU A 53 7.91 13.56 7.65
N GLY A 54 9.17 13.96 7.43
CA GLY A 54 9.51 15.37 7.19
C GLY A 54 9.07 15.92 5.83
N LEU A 55 8.72 15.05 4.88
CA LEU A 55 8.39 15.42 3.50
C LEU A 55 6.89 15.34 3.19
N LEU A 56 6.15 14.50 3.92
CA LEU A 56 4.76 14.15 3.62
C LEU A 56 3.82 14.77 4.66
N ALA A 57 2.58 15.06 4.25
CA ALA A 57 1.56 15.66 5.11
C ALA A 57 1.15 14.70 6.25
N SER A 58 1.14 13.40 5.99
CA SER A 58 1.00 12.38 7.03
C SER A 58 1.60 11.06 6.58
N VAL A 59 2.15 10.29 7.52
CA VAL A 59 2.61 8.91 7.29
C VAL A 59 1.88 7.98 8.27
N ASN A 60 1.12 7.04 7.74
CA ASN A 60 0.52 5.96 8.51
C ASN A 60 1.30 4.67 8.24
N ALA A 61 2.23 4.40 9.14
CA ALA A 61 3.13 3.26 9.08
C ALA A 61 2.57 2.11 9.92
N VAL A 62 2.14 1.03 9.28
CA VAL A 62 1.62 -0.16 9.95
C VAL A 62 2.65 -1.29 9.86
N PRO A 63 2.97 -2.00 10.96
CA PRO A 63 3.86 -3.16 10.88
C PRO A 63 3.35 -4.19 9.89
N MET A 64 4.23 -4.69 9.02
CA MET A 64 3.90 -5.72 8.05
C MET A 64 3.47 -7.01 8.78
N PRO A 65 2.35 -7.66 8.39
CA PRO A 65 1.88 -8.84 9.08
C PRO A 65 2.85 -10.01 8.93
N ASN A 66 3.16 -10.66 10.05
CA ASN A 66 3.99 -11.86 10.05
C ASN A 66 3.14 -13.09 9.70
N ARG A 67 3.15 -13.53 8.43
CA ARG A 67 2.46 -14.76 8.03
C ARG A 67 3.30 -15.98 8.40
N ARG A 68 2.84 -16.74 9.40
CA ARG A 68 3.42 -18.06 9.75
C ARG A 68 3.27 -19.03 8.56
N LEU A 69 4.33 -19.77 8.24
CA LEU A 69 4.40 -20.73 7.11
C LEU A 69 3.19 -21.68 7.05
N ALA A 70 2.71 -22.14 8.21
CA ALA A 70 1.55 -23.03 8.32
C ALA A 70 0.24 -22.41 7.77
N ARG A 71 0.06 -21.09 7.93
CA ARG A 71 -1.13 -20.38 7.41
C ARG A 71 -1.07 -20.23 5.89
N ARG A 72 0.14 -20.13 5.32
CA ARG A 72 0.37 -20.10 3.87
C ARG A 72 -0.01 -21.42 3.22
N VAL A 73 0.44 -22.55 3.80
CA VAL A 73 0.11 -23.89 3.30
C VAL A 73 -1.39 -24.17 3.42
N ALA A 74 -2.03 -23.80 4.54
CA ALA A 74 -3.47 -23.97 4.69
C ALA A 74 -4.29 -23.14 3.67
N GLN A 75 -3.88 -21.91 3.36
CA GLN A 75 -4.59 -21.05 2.40
C GLN A 75 -4.42 -21.50 0.94
N LEU A 76 -3.25 -22.03 0.56
CA LEU A 76 -3.04 -22.67 -0.75
C LEU A 76 -4.03 -23.82 -1.02
N VAL A 77 -4.47 -24.52 0.02
CA VAL A 77 -5.38 -25.68 -0.09
C VAL A 77 -6.85 -25.27 0.04
N THR A 78 -7.17 -24.12 0.65
CA THR A 78 -8.54 -23.75 1.05
C THR A 78 -9.13 -22.56 0.32
N THR A 79 -8.35 -21.79 -0.45
CA THR A 79 -8.85 -20.57 -1.10
C THR A 79 -8.39 -20.45 -2.55
N ALA A 80 -9.30 -20.01 -3.43
CA ALA A 80 -8.99 -19.67 -4.83
C ALA A 80 -8.37 -18.25 -4.99
N THR A 81 -8.22 -17.50 -3.90
CA THR A 81 -7.57 -16.20 -3.91
C THR A 81 -6.05 -16.36 -4.02
N PRO A 82 -5.39 -15.63 -4.95
CA PRO A 82 -3.93 -15.71 -5.11
C PRO A 82 -3.20 -15.42 -3.78
N ASP A 83 -2.23 -16.27 -3.41
CA ASP A 83 -1.43 -16.12 -2.17
C ASP A 83 -0.80 -14.73 -2.03
N LEU A 84 -0.48 -14.10 -3.17
CA LEU A 84 0.09 -12.77 -3.27
C LEU A 84 -0.88 -11.68 -2.74
N ALA A 85 -2.16 -11.78 -3.06
CA ALA A 85 -3.18 -10.82 -2.60
C ALA A 85 -3.36 -10.90 -1.07
N LEU A 86 -3.23 -12.10 -0.48
CA LEU A 86 -3.37 -12.29 0.97
C LEU A 86 -2.06 -12.10 1.75
N ARG A 87 -0.92 -11.91 1.06
CA ARG A 87 0.41 -11.81 1.67
C ARG A 87 0.51 -10.70 2.71
N LEU A 88 -0.11 -9.57 2.41
CA LEU A 88 0.02 -8.36 3.21
C LEU A 88 -1.26 -8.02 3.97
N TRP A 89 -2.30 -8.85 3.91
CA TRP A 89 -3.57 -8.59 4.60
C TRP A 89 -3.43 -8.69 6.13
N SER A 90 -3.98 -7.70 6.84
CA SER A 90 -4.28 -7.76 8.26
C SER A 90 -5.43 -6.83 8.63
N ASP A 91 -6.25 -7.25 9.59
CA ASP A 91 -7.39 -6.44 10.05
C ASP A 91 -6.93 -5.11 10.65
N ARG A 92 -5.77 -5.10 11.32
CA ARG A 92 -5.14 -3.88 11.85
C ARG A 92 -4.82 -2.87 10.75
N ALA A 93 -4.23 -3.32 9.65
CA ALA A 93 -3.90 -2.46 8.52
C ALA A 93 -5.16 -1.96 7.80
N GLY A 94 -6.19 -2.81 7.68
CA GLY A 94 -7.48 -2.42 7.11
C GLY A 94 -8.15 -1.32 7.92
N ALA A 95 -8.24 -1.50 9.25
CA ALA A 95 -8.80 -0.50 10.15
C ALA A 95 -7.99 0.81 10.16
N ALA A 96 -6.65 0.72 10.07
CA ALA A 96 -5.79 1.90 10.00
C ALA A 96 -6.00 2.70 8.69
N LEU A 97 -6.16 2.01 7.56
CA LEU A 97 -6.46 2.66 6.28
C LEU A 97 -7.85 3.31 6.32
N GLU A 98 -8.87 2.60 6.83
CA GLU A 98 -10.22 3.12 6.95
C GLU A 98 -10.26 4.38 7.82
N ALA A 99 -9.55 4.38 8.96
CA ALA A 99 -9.43 5.55 9.80
C ALA A 99 -8.75 6.73 9.09
N GLN A 100 -7.72 6.48 8.27
CA GLN A 100 -7.04 7.51 7.51
C GLN A 100 -7.93 8.09 6.40
N LEU A 101 -8.65 7.23 5.66
CA LEU A 101 -9.62 7.64 4.64
C LEU A 101 -10.78 8.45 5.24
N ALA A 102 -11.17 8.18 6.49
CA ALA A 102 -12.20 8.94 7.20
C ALA A 102 -11.71 10.28 7.76
N ALA A 103 -10.41 10.38 8.10
CA ALA A 103 -9.83 11.58 8.71
C ALA A 103 -9.62 12.73 7.73
N THR A 104 -9.30 12.41 6.47
CA THR A 104 -8.97 13.40 5.43
C THR A 104 -9.76 13.11 4.15
N PRO A 105 -10.45 14.10 3.56
CA PRO A 105 -11.04 13.92 2.24
C PRO A 105 -9.92 13.88 1.20
N PHE A 106 -9.74 12.73 0.54
CA PHE A 106 -8.78 12.56 -0.53
C PHE A 106 -9.41 12.83 -1.89
N ASP A 107 -8.63 13.43 -2.79
CA ASP A 107 -9.01 13.58 -4.20
C ASP A 107 -8.64 12.31 -4.98
N VAL A 108 -7.47 11.74 -4.66
CA VAL A 108 -6.90 10.56 -5.34
C VAL A 108 -6.31 9.61 -4.32
N VAL A 109 -6.56 8.32 -4.49
CA VAL A 109 -5.89 7.23 -3.77
C VAL A 109 -5.15 6.36 -4.78
N GLN A 110 -3.83 6.33 -4.68
CA GLN A 110 -2.94 5.57 -5.56
C GLN A 110 -2.47 4.30 -4.86
N VAL A 111 -2.73 3.15 -5.47
CA VAL A 111 -2.43 1.81 -4.95
C VAL A 111 -1.22 1.24 -5.70
N GLU A 112 -0.10 1.10 -5.01
CA GLU A 112 1.15 0.59 -5.57
C GLU A 112 1.24 -0.93 -5.34
N GLY A 113 1.01 -1.73 -6.39
CA GLY A 113 1.14 -3.19 -6.31
C GLY A 113 -0.13 -3.96 -5.94
N LEU A 114 -0.19 -5.22 -6.38
CA LEU A 114 -1.39 -6.07 -6.31
C LEU A 114 -1.75 -6.44 -4.85
N GLU A 115 -0.76 -6.53 -3.97
CA GLU A 115 -0.94 -6.97 -2.58
C GLU A 115 -1.82 -6.03 -1.76
N LEU A 116 -2.01 -4.80 -2.22
CA LEU A 116 -2.83 -3.80 -1.54
C LEU A 116 -4.26 -3.70 -2.09
N LEU A 117 -4.56 -4.36 -3.21
CA LEU A 117 -5.91 -4.36 -3.77
C LEU A 117 -7.00 -4.83 -2.80
N PRO A 118 -6.78 -5.83 -1.92
CA PRO A 118 -7.79 -6.21 -0.93
C PRO A 118 -8.15 -5.08 0.04
N TYR A 119 -7.24 -4.14 0.30
CA TYR A 119 -7.53 -2.95 1.10
C TYR A 119 -8.34 -1.90 0.33
N ALA A 120 -8.15 -1.81 -0.99
CA ALA A 120 -8.90 -0.88 -1.85
C ALA A 120 -10.32 -1.40 -2.16
N ALA A 121 -10.47 -2.72 -2.32
CA ALA A 121 -11.70 -3.36 -2.80
C ALA A 121 -13.00 -2.91 -2.08
N PRO A 122 -13.05 -2.72 -0.75
CA PRO A 122 -14.26 -2.28 -0.05
C PRO A 122 -14.75 -0.87 -0.45
N PHE A 123 -13.88 -0.06 -1.05
CA PHE A 123 -14.16 1.35 -1.36
C PHE A 123 -14.45 1.59 -2.84
N LEU A 124 -14.13 0.63 -3.72
CA LEU A 124 -14.35 0.76 -5.16
C LEU A 124 -15.86 0.84 -5.48
N GLY A 125 -16.23 1.76 -6.36
CA GLY A 125 -17.63 1.99 -6.77
C GLY A 125 -18.48 2.79 -5.77
N ARG A 126 -17.89 3.22 -4.64
CA ARG A 126 -18.54 4.15 -3.71
C ARG A 126 -18.21 5.61 -4.08
N PRO A 127 -19.06 6.59 -3.72
CA PRO A 127 -18.69 8.00 -3.79
C PRO A 127 -17.43 8.25 -2.95
N GLY A 128 -16.45 8.96 -3.49
CA GLY A 128 -15.17 9.18 -2.83
C GLY A 128 -14.04 9.55 -3.79
N PRO A 129 -12.77 9.34 -3.39
CA PRO A 129 -11.60 9.67 -4.22
C PRO A 129 -11.57 8.86 -5.52
N ALA A 130 -10.85 9.38 -6.50
CA ALA A 130 -10.46 8.57 -7.66
C ALA A 130 -9.41 7.53 -7.22
N TRP A 131 -9.70 6.25 -7.47
CA TRP A 131 -8.77 5.16 -7.19
C TRP A 131 -7.91 4.87 -8.42
N VAL A 132 -6.59 4.96 -8.26
CA VAL A 132 -5.60 4.66 -9.30
C VAL A 132 -4.84 3.42 -8.87
N TYR A 133 -4.79 2.41 -9.73
CA TYR A 133 -3.98 1.22 -9.50
C TYR A 133 -2.74 1.24 -10.39
N ASP A 134 -1.58 1.08 -9.76
CA ASP A 134 -0.30 0.97 -10.45
C ASP A 134 0.25 -0.46 -10.37
N ALA A 135 0.21 -1.15 -11.52
CA ALA A 135 0.74 -2.50 -11.66
C ALA A 135 2.25 -2.45 -11.93
N HIS A 136 3.07 -2.69 -10.90
CA HIS A 136 4.53 -2.65 -11.03
C HIS A 136 5.10 -3.79 -11.85
N ASN A 137 4.43 -4.94 -11.82
CA ASN A 137 4.81 -6.15 -12.53
C ASN A 137 3.63 -6.66 -13.36
N ALA A 138 3.91 -7.34 -14.46
CA ALA A 138 2.90 -8.04 -15.26
C ALA A 138 2.28 -9.26 -14.53
N GLU A 139 2.60 -9.48 -13.26
CA GLU A 139 2.07 -10.56 -12.43
C GLU A 139 0.53 -10.59 -12.40
N ALA A 140 -0.13 -9.42 -12.43
CA ALA A 140 -1.57 -9.33 -12.55
C ALA A 140 -2.09 -9.94 -13.87
N ALA A 141 -1.39 -9.69 -14.98
CA ALA A 141 -1.73 -10.24 -16.30
C ALA A 141 -1.37 -11.74 -16.42
N LEU A 142 -0.30 -12.17 -15.75
CA LEU A 142 0.11 -13.57 -15.70
C LEU A 142 -0.84 -14.41 -14.82
N GLN A 143 -1.37 -13.85 -13.73
CA GLN A 143 -2.38 -14.52 -12.89
C GLN A 143 -3.76 -14.57 -13.54
N ALA A 144 -4.12 -13.59 -14.37
CA ALA A 144 -5.37 -13.61 -15.12
C ALA A 144 -5.39 -14.63 -16.27
N SER A 145 -4.22 -15.14 -16.68
CA SER A 145 -4.08 -16.10 -17.78
C SER A 145 -3.76 -17.53 -17.33
N ALA A 146 -3.68 -17.77 -16.01
CA ALA A 146 -3.52 -19.09 -15.40
C ALA A 146 -4.87 -19.69 -14.98
#